data_AF-A0A1Z4RR21-F1
#
_entry.id   AF-A0A1Z4RR21-F1
#
_cell.length_a   1.000
_cell.length_b   1.000
_cell.length_c   1.000
_cell.angle_alpha   90.00
_cell.angle_beta   90.00
_cell.angle_gamma   90.00
#
_symmetry.space_group_name_H-M   'P 1'
#
loop_
_entity.id
_entity.type
_entity.pdbx_description
1 polymer ?
#
loop_
_entity_poly.entity_id
_entity_poly.type
_entity_poly.pdbx_seq_one_letter_code
_entity_poly.pdbx_strand_id
1 'polypeptide(L)' 'MLDAHKPKLIMDKPPNNTINIDAGTIVLIIAALILLPLLLTGFISQ' A
#
# COMPACT_ATOMS: atom_id res chain seq x y z
N MET A 1 40.22 -11.33 31.14
CA MET A 1 40.32 -11.81 29.74
C MET A 1 38.94 -11.69 29.12
N LEU A 2 38.81 -10.84 28.10
CA LEU A 2 37.74 -10.78 27.09
C LEU A 2 36.28 -10.76 27.61
N ASP A 3 35.81 -9.58 28.04
CA ASP A 3 34.39 -9.29 28.13
C ASP A 3 33.80 -9.31 26.70
N ALA A 4 32.99 -10.33 26.41
CA ALA A 4 32.39 -10.52 25.10
C ALA A 4 31.48 -9.32 24.75
N HIS A 5 32.00 -8.40 23.94
CA HIS A 5 31.22 -7.35 23.30
C HIS A 5 30.29 -8.00 22.25
N LYS A 6 29.12 -8.44 22.70
CA LYS A 6 28.06 -8.98 21.82
C LYS A 6 27.60 -7.85 20.89
N PRO A 7 27.80 -7.94 19.57
CA PRO A 7 27.33 -6.91 18.66
C PRO A 7 25.80 -6.86 18.70
N LYS A 8 25.26 -5.71 19.09
CA LYS A 8 23.83 -5.41 19.00
C LYS A 8 23.52 -5.16 17.52
N LEU A 9 23.02 -6.18 16.82
CA LEU A 9 22.46 -6.01 15.49
C LEU A 9 21.31 -5.01 15.58
N ILE A 10 21.51 -3.80 15.09
CA ILE A 10 20.43 -2.82 14.92
C ILE A 10 19.62 -3.30 13.72
N MET A 11 18.63 -4.14 13.99
CA MET A 11 17.54 -4.36 13.05
C MET A 11 16.64 -3.13 13.16
N ASP A 12 16.88 -2.16 12.28
CA ASP A 12 15.93 -1.07 12.07
C ASP A 12 14.60 -1.72 11.70
N LYS A 13 13.60 -1.53 12.58
CA LYS A 13 12.24 -1.98 12.33
C LYS A 13 11.82 -1.47 10.95
N PRO A 14 11.26 -2.31 10.06
CA PRO A 14 10.88 -1.86 8.74
C PRO A 14 9.98 -0.64 8.87
N PRO A 15 10.25 0.45 8.13
CA PRO A 15 9.45 1.65 8.21
C PRO A 15 8.01 1.26 7.94
N ASN A 16 7.12 1.68 8.85
CA ASN A 16 5.70 1.43 8.73
C ASN A 16 5.18 2.12 7.45
N ASN A 17 5.05 1.36 6.37
CA ASN A 17 4.62 1.86 5.06
C ASN A 17 3.09 1.87 4.97
N THR A 18 2.43 2.55 5.90
CA THR A 18 0.98 2.77 5.88
C THR A 18 0.66 4.03 5.09
N ILE A 19 -0.11 3.85 4.02
CA ILE A 19 -0.72 4.97 3.30
C ILE A 19 -1.99 5.37 4.08
N ASN A 20 -2.06 6.63 4.50
CA ASN A 20 -3.24 7.18 5.14
C ASN A 20 -4.31 7.45 4.08
N ILE A 21 -5.36 6.65 4.08
CA ILE A 21 -6.48 6.75 3.14
C ILE A 21 -7.71 7.18 3.94
N ASP A 22 -8.27 8.33 3.58
CA ASP A 22 -9.51 8.81 4.16
C ASP A 22 -10.74 8.13 3.51
N ALA A 23 -11.90 8.26 4.15
CA ALA A 23 -13.13 7.63 3.68
C ALA A 23 -13.51 8.05 2.25
N GLY A 24 -13.26 9.30 1.87
CA GLY A 24 -13.52 9.79 0.52
C GLY A 24 -12.67 9.08 -0.52
N THR A 25 -11.38 8.87 -0.23
CA THR A 25 -10.47 8.13 -1.11
C THR A 25 -10.90 6.67 -1.28
N ILE A 26 -11.39 6.00 -0.22
CA ILE A 26 -11.92 4.63 -0.35
C ILE A 26 -13.11 4.59 -1.32
N VAL A 27 -14.06 5.52 -1.16
CA VAL A 27 -15.23 5.60 -2.04
C VAL A 27 -14.82 5.84 -3.49
N LEU A 28 -13.86 6.72 -3.72
CA LEU A 28 -13.34 7.01 -5.06
C LEU A 28 -12.68 5.78 -5.71
N ILE A 29 -11.88 5.02 -4.95
CA ILE A 29 -11.24 3.79 -5.43
C ILE A 29 -12.30 2.76 -5.83
N ILE A 30 -13.30 2.52 -4.98
CA ILE A 30 -14.38 1.56 -5.27
C ILE A 30 -15.15 2.00 -6.51
N ALA A 31 -15.48 3.29 -6.61
CA ALA A 31 -16.14 3.85 -7.78
C ALA A 31 -15.30 3.64 -9.05
N ALA A 32 -14.01 3.97 -9.02
CA ALA A 32 -13.11 3.79 -10.15
C ALA A 32 -13.01 2.31 -10.57
N LEU A 33 -12.89 1.38 -9.62
CA LEU A 33 -12.81 -0.06 -9.89
C LEU A 33 -14.05 -0.63 -10.59
N ILE A 34 -15.23 -0.03 -10.37
CA ILE A 34 -16.47 -0.42 -11.05
C ILE A 34 -16.62 0.36 -12.36
N LEU A 35 -16.42 1.68 -12.32
CA LEU A 35 -16.73 2.56 -13.43
C LEU A 35 -15.77 2.37 -14.61
N LEU A 36 -14.46 2.19 -14.36
CA LEU A 36 -13.46 1.96 -15.42
C LEU A 36 -13.78 0.74 -16.27
N PRO A 37 -13.99 -0.48 -15.72
CA PRO A 37 -14.31 -1.63 -16.56
C PRO A 37 -15.65 -1.45 -17.27
N LEU A 38 -16.66 -0.85 -16.65
CA LEU A 38 -17.92 -0.56 -17.35
C LEU A 38 -17.71 0.39 -18.54
N LEU A 39 -16.94 1.47 -18.36
CA LEU A 39 -16.52 2.36 -19.44
C LEU A 39 -15.77 1.58 -20.52
N LEU A 40 -14.74 0.81 -20.17
CA LEU A 40 -13.97 0.05 -21.14
C LEU A 40 -14.85 -0.95 -21.92
N THR A 41 -15.76 -1.66 -21.26
CA THR A 41 -16.70 -2.57 -21.95
C THR A 41 -17.65 -1.84 -22.90
N GLY A 42 -18.19 -0.68 -22.51
CA GLY A 42 -19.11 0.08 -23.35
C GLY A 42 -18.43 0.80 -24.53
N PHE A 43 -17.17 1.21 -24.37
CA PHE A 43 -16.42 1.96 -25.39
C PHE A 43 -15.56 1.07 -26.30
N ILE A 44 -15.02 -0.06 -25.81
CA ILE A 44 -14.15 -0.96 -26.60
C ILE A 44 -14.95 -2.06 -27.32
N SER A 45 -16.18 -2.35 -26.93
CA SER A 45 -17.03 -3.36 -27.59
C SER A 45 -17.67 -2.90 -28.93
N GLN A 46 -17.14 -1.84 -29.55
CA GLN A 46 -17.49 -1.44 -30.92
C GLN A 46 -16.67 -2.23 -31.94
#